data_AF-A0A8B9KL22-F1
#
_entry.id   AF-A0A8B9KL22-F1
#
_cell.length_a   1.000
_cell.length_b   1.000
_cell.length_c   1.000
_cell.angle_alpha   90.00
_cell.angle_beta   90.00
_cell.angle_gamma   90.00
#
_symmetry.space_group_name_H-M   'P 1'
#
loop_
_entity.id
_entity.type
_entity.pdbx_description
1 polymer ?
#
loop_
_entity_poly.entity_id
_entity_poly.type
_entity_poly.pdbx_seq_one_letter_code
_entity_poly.pdbx_strand_id
1 'polypeptide(L)'
;MLIHTGKTAASLAAIRHTLDIVVVDVKMYNDLNKADHHTEKYDNPNLIVRRGQEFTIGIVFRRPYNPQTDNVALEFVIGSNPSPTKYTLITVSLGKSDQPSSWKGRILETGDNETKVGITPAADSIIGLFSTYVTIITEVMKKRTKRTSQTDFYVLFNPWSPSDQVFMANENERQEFVLNDAGVIYSGVINNLVKRPWSYGQFKHGVLDACLFVLDFGGMPLQYRGDVTKLIRTASAMINSQDDDGVLVGNWSENFSLGTAPTAWTGSAEILLSYAVQGGVPVKFGQCWVFAGTFNTLLRCLGIPARVITNYSSAHDNMGDLRTDIILDEDGRVDDSLTVDSIWNFHCWNEVFMQRSDIPAVYSGWQVVDATPQETSDGYYRCGPTPVKAIKEGELSYQFDASFVFAEVNSDVVFYKQDRYGRTRLVSTNTTYVGQLIVTKSVGSTEPEYITDNYKYPEAKQGNLIVTADEYRAFVQGQPFLSFVMYGLIQETSMYVTDMEVIHLDVPPLSVEVSGELKVGEDMFVTVKFTNTTGTDLNDVTLRMEGTGLLPVKVKTYSQISKGSTVKWIESVTPQLPGPKLLLACLDCTFIRNLCGQVDVFINPDSQDD
;
A
#
# COMPACT_ATOMS: atom_id res chain seq x y z
N MET A 1 -18.00 9.72 -92.54
CA MET A 1 -16.86 8.95 -92.01
C MET A 1 -16.70 9.32 -90.53
N LEU A 2 -17.57 8.78 -89.67
CA LEU A 2 -17.67 9.18 -88.25
C LEU A 2 -18.45 8.10 -87.47
N ILE A 3 -17.86 6.92 -87.30
CA ILE A 3 -18.39 5.87 -86.39
C ILE A 3 -17.20 5.03 -85.89
N HIS A 4 -16.73 5.24 -84.65
CA HIS A 4 -16.19 4.22 -83.72
C HIS A 4 -15.31 4.84 -82.61
N THR A 5 -15.91 5.35 -81.52
CA THR A 5 -15.15 5.60 -80.26
C THR A 5 -15.93 5.29 -78.97
N GLY A 6 -17.16 4.78 -79.05
CA GLY A 6 -18.00 4.56 -77.85
C GLY A 6 -17.80 3.23 -77.11
N LYS A 7 -17.22 2.20 -77.74
CA LYS A 7 -17.04 0.87 -77.12
C LYS A 7 -15.74 0.69 -76.32
N THR A 8 -14.76 1.57 -76.50
CA THR A 8 -13.45 1.48 -75.86
C THR A 8 -13.43 2.02 -74.43
N ALA A 9 -14.21 3.07 -74.12
CA ALA A 9 -14.22 3.65 -72.77
C ALA A 9 -14.88 2.73 -71.72
N ALA A 10 -15.99 2.07 -72.09
CA ALA A 10 -16.66 1.10 -71.21
C ALA A 10 -15.83 -0.20 -71.04
N SER A 11 -15.12 -0.65 -72.08
CA SER A 11 -14.23 -1.81 -71.96
C SER A 11 -12.96 -1.47 -71.17
N LEU A 12 -12.39 -0.26 -71.32
CA LEU A 12 -11.25 0.21 -70.51
C LEU A 12 -11.62 0.45 -69.04
N ALA A 13 -12.84 0.92 -68.76
CA ALA A 13 -13.36 1.03 -67.38
C ALA A 13 -13.63 -0.34 -66.76
N ALA A 14 -14.15 -1.30 -67.53
CA ALA A 14 -14.34 -2.69 -67.09
C ALA A 14 -13.01 -3.45 -66.89
N ILE A 15 -11.99 -3.16 -67.72
CA ILE A 15 -10.63 -3.72 -67.59
C ILE A 15 -9.86 -3.06 -66.42
N ARG A 16 -10.07 -1.75 -66.15
CA ARG A 16 -9.53 -1.09 -64.95
C ARG A 16 -10.12 -1.68 -63.66
N HIS A 17 -11.42 -2.00 -63.65
CA HIS A 17 -12.10 -2.62 -62.51
C HIS A 17 -11.59 -4.03 -62.14
N THR A 18 -10.90 -4.73 -63.04
CA THR A 18 -10.24 -6.02 -62.79
C THR A 18 -8.75 -5.89 -62.45
N LEU A 19 -8.14 -4.71 -62.62
CA LEU A 19 -6.72 -4.46 -62.36
C LEU A 19 -6.45 -3.82 -60.98
N ASP A 20 -7.42 -3.10 -60.41
CA ASP A 20 -7.26 -2.49 -59.09
C ASP A 20 -7.37 -3.55 -57.98
N ILE A 21 -6.40 -3.55 -57.07
CA ILE A 21 -6.49 -4.35 -55.86
C ILE A 21 -7.65 -3.84 -55.00
N VAL A 22 -8.48 -4.74 -54.49
CA VAL A 22 -9.63 -4.42 -53.64
C VAL A 22 -9.70 -5.45 -52.54
N VAL A 23 -9.82 -4.98 -51.29
CA VAL A 23 -10.05 -5.83 -50.12
C VAL A 23 -11.49 -6.35 -50.16
N VAL A 24 -11.64 -7.66 -50.10
CA VAL A 24 -12.91 -8.39 -50.09
C VAL A 24 -13.27 -8.78 -48.66
N ASP A 25 -12.30 -9.30 -47.91
CA ASP A 25 -12.49 -9.81 -46.55
C ASP A 25 -11.19 -9.76 -45.74
N VAL A 26 -11.30 -9.82 -44.41
CA VAL A 26 -10.18 -9.90 -43.48
C VAL A 26 -10.42 -11.03 -42.49
N LYS A 27 -9.56 -12.05 -42.55
CA LYS A 27 -9.60 -13.23 -41.69
C LYS A 27 -8.70 -13.02 -40.47
N MET A 28 -9.28 -13.09 -39.28
CA MET A 28 -8.57 -12.85 -38.01
C MET A 28 -7.97 -14.12 -37.38
N TYR A 29 -8.21 -15.30 -37.96
CA TYR A 29 -7.61 -16.58 -37.53
C TYR A 29 -7.74 -16.87 -36.01
N ASN A 30 -8.93 -16.63 -35.46
CA ASN A 30 -9.18 -16.64 -34.02
C ASN A 30 -8.67 -17.89 -33.30
N ASP A 31 -9.01 -19.10 -33.76
CA ASP A 31 -8.64 -20.34 -33.06
C ASP A 31 -7.12 -20.53 -32.96
N LEU A 32 -6.41 -20.28 -34.06
CA LEU A 32 -4.95 -20.37 -34.13
C LEU A 32 -4.30 -19.34 -33.20
N ASN A 33 -4.65 -18.07 -33.40
CA ASN A 33 -4.02 -16.97 -32.68
C ASN A 33 -4.37 -17.02 -31.17
N LYS A 34 -5.60 -17.37 -30.79
CA LYS A 34 -5.98 -17.44 -29.38
C LYS A 34 -5.20 -18.51 -28.63
N ALA A 35 -5.01 -19.68 -29.24
CA ALA A 35 -4.21 -20.76 -28.67
C ALA A 35 -2.75 -20.34 -28.49
N ASP A 36 -2.13 -19.74 -29.51
CA ASP A 36 -0.73 -19.29 -29.45
C ASP A 36 -0.52 -18.16 -28.42
N HIS A 37 -1.54 -17.34 -28.17
CA HIS A 37 -1.49 -16.22 -27.23
C HIS A 37 -2.05 -16.54 -25.84
N HIS A 38 -2.44 -17.78 -25.55
CA HIS A 38 -3.03 -18.18 -24.25
C HIS A 38 -4.27 -17.34 -23.89
N THR A 39 -5.21 -17.23 -24.82
CA THR A 39 -6.44 -16.43 -24.72
C THR A 39 -7.68 -17.19 -25.21
N GLU A 40 -7.56 -18.49 -25.42
CA GLU A 40 -8.65 -19.40 -25.81
C GLU A 40 -9.73 -19.55 -24.73
N LYS A 41 -9.38 -19.31 -23.46
CA LYS A 41 -10.33 -19.42 -22.33
C LYS A 41 -11.38 -18.31 -22.31
N TYR A 42 -11.07 -17.13 -22.85
CA TYR A 42 -12.01 -16.00 -22.85
C TYR A 42 -13.24 -16.33 -23.69
N ASP A 43 -14.41 -16.30 -23.06
CA ASP A 43 -15.71 -16.38 -23.72
C ASP A 43 -16.05 -15.05 -24.42
N ASN A 44 -15.34 -14.79 -25.52
CA ASN A 44 -15.49 -13.60 -26.34
C ASN A 44 -15.33 -13.99 -27.82
N PRO A 45 -16.22 -13.55 -28.73
CA PRO A 45 -16.16 -13.93 -30.14
C PRO A 45 -15.01 -13.27 -30.92
N ASN A 46 -14.52 -12.12 -30.47
CA ASN A 46 -13.46 -11.39 -31.15
C ASN A 46 -12.09 -12.02 -30.89
N LEU A 47 -11.12 -11.68 -31.73
CA LEU A 47 -9.73 -12.07 -31.51
C LEU A 47 -9.19 -11.37 -30.25
N ILE A 48 -8.42 -12.10 -29.45
CA ILE A 48 -7.68 -11.56 -28.31
C ILE A 48 -6.23 -12.00 -28.49
N VAL A 49 -5.30 -11.07 -28.39
CA VAL A 49 -3.86 -11.31 -28.49
C VAL A 49 -3.15 -10.62 -27.34
N ARG A 50 -1.88 -10.98 -27.14
CA ARG A 50 -1.00 -10.36 -26.16
C ARG A 50 0.08 -9.57 -26.87
N ARG A 51 0.42 -8.40 -26.35
CA ARG A 51 1.42 -7.51 -26.93
C ARG A 51 2.82 -8.15 -26.99
N GLY A 52 3.69 -7.67 -27.86
CA GLY A 52 5.05 -8.22 -28.00
C GLY A 52 5.14 -9.62 -28.64
N GLN A 53 4.04 -10.18 -29.14
CA GLN A 53 3.99 -11.49 -29.81
C GLN A 53 3.27 -11.37 -31.16
N GLU A 54 3.77 -12.11 -32.16
CA GLU A 54 3.21 -12.08 -33.52
C GLU A 54 1.90 -12.88 -33.62
N PHE A 55 0.89 -12.30 -34.27
CA PHE A 55 -0.35 -12.98 -34.65
C PHE A 55 -0.58 -12.87 -36.17
N THR A 56 -1.40 -13.78 -36.71
CA THR A 56 -1.66 -13.88 -38.15
C THR A 56 -2.98 -13.24 -38.56
N ILE A 57 -2.96 -12.41 -39.61
CA ILE A 57 -4.16 -11.90 -40.29
C ILE A 57 -4.11 -12.33 -41.76
N GLY A 58 -5.24 -12.72 -42.34
CA GLY A 58 -5.40 -12.98 -43.77
C GLY A 58 -6.15 -11.85 -44.43
N ILE A 59 -5.56 -11.21 -45.44
CA ILE A 59 -6.24 -10.20 -46.24
C ILE A 59 -6.65 -10.84 -47.56
N VAL A 60 -7.96 -10.92 -47.79
CA VAL A 60 -8.53 -11.47 -49.01
C VAL A 60 -8.76 -10.33 -49.99
N PHE A 61 -8.11 -10.40 -51.14
CA PHE A 61 -8.23 -9.45 -52.23
C PHE A 61 -9.04 -10.03 -53.39
N ARG A 62 -9.53 -9.16 -54.27
CA ARG A 62 -10.22 -9.56 -55.51
C ARG A 62 -9.30 -10.24 -56.52
N ARG A 63 -8.00 -9.96 -56.45
CA ARG A 63 -6.93 -10.53 -57.29
C ARG A 63 -5.68 -10.76 -56.43
N PRO A 64 -4.69 -11.53 -56.90
CA PRO A 64 -3.42 -11.69 -56.19
C PRO A 64 -2.76 -10.35 -55.86
N TYR A 65 -2.25 -10.26 -54.64
CA TYR A 65 -1.46 -9.14 -54.16
C TYR A 65 -0.05 -9.21 -54.77
N ASN A 66 0.41 -8.10 -55.35
CA ASN A 66 1.74 -7.98 -55.92
C ASN A 66 2.55 -6.93 -55.15
N PRO A 67 3.56 -7.34 -54.35
CA PRO A 67 4.34 -6.43 -53.51
C PRO A 67 5.21 -5.43 -54.27
N GLN A 68 5.37 -5.59 -55.59
CA GLN A 68 6.11 -4.64 -56.43
C GLN A 68 5.24 -3.49 -56.94
N THR A 69 3.92 -3.68 -57.01
CA THR A 69 3.00 -2.70 -57.63
C THR A 69 1.90 -2.24 -56.70
N ASP A 70 1.51 -3.06 -55.72
CA ASP A 70 0.46 -2.76 -54.77
C ASP A 70 1.06 -2.22 -53.48
N ASN A 71 0.49 -1.13 -52.97
CA ASN A 71 0.84 -0.57 -51.67
C ASN A 71 -0.36 -0.71 -50.73
N VAL A 72 -0.23 -1.58 -49.74
CA VAL A 72 -1.28 -1.88 -48.78
C VAL A 72 -0.75 -1.63 -47.37
N ALA A 73 -1.55 -1.00 -46.52
CA ALA A 73 -1.26 -0.83 -45.11
C ALA A 73 -2.42 -1.34 -44.25
N LEU A 74 -2.08 -1.92 -43.11
CA LEU A 74 -3.02 -2.19 -42.02
C LEU A 74 -2.99 -1.01 -41.06
N GLU A 75 -4.17 -0.56 -40.63
CA GLU A 75 -4.31 0.49 -39.65
C GLU A 75 -5.09 -0.04 -38.44
N PHE A 76 -4.49 0.07 -37.26
CA PHE A 76 -5.08 -0.33 -35.98
C PHE A 76 -5.40 0.93 -35.18
N VAL A 77 -6.64 1.06 -34.73
CA VAL A 77 -7.20 2.28 -34.16
C VAL A 77 -7.85 2.00 -32.81
N ILE A 78 -7.55 2.82 -31.81
CA ILE A 78 -8.20 2.79 -30.50
C ILE A 78 -8.58 4.21 -30.06
N GLY A 79 -9.72 4.34 -29.37
CA GLY A 79 -10.22 5.62 -28.86
C GLY A 79 -10.94 6.48 -29.91
N SER A 80 -11.53 7.58 -29.43
CA SER A 80 -12.37 8.49 -30.24
C SER A 80 -11.58 9.49 -31.09
N ASN A 81 -10.34 9.81 -30.70
CA ASN A 81 -9.47 10.74 -31.42
C ASN A 81 -8.07 10.13 -31.66
N PRO A 82 -7.97 9.16 -32.57
CA PRO A 82 -6.76 8.38 -32.76
C PRO A 82 -5.66 9.19 -33.44
N SER A 83 -4.44 9.08 -32.94
CA SER A 83 -3.27 9.81 -33.44
C SER A 83 -2.02 8.93 -33.42
N PRO A 84 -1.17 8.99 -34.47
CA PRO A 84 0.12 8.31 -34.47
C PRO A 84 1.04 8.76 -33.33
N THR A 85 1.04 10.06 -33.00
CA THR A 85 1.89 10.61 -31.93
C THR A 85 1.42 10.24 -30.53
N LYS A 86 0.18 9.76 -30.40
CA LYS A 86 -0.38 9.22 -29.14
C LYS A 86 -0.40 7.70 -29.15
N TYR A 87 0.17 7.05 -30.17
CA TYR A 87 0.16 5.59 -30.36
C TYR A 87 -1.25 4.96 -30.36
N THR A 88 -2.27 5.74 -30.75
CA THR A 88 -3.68 5.31 -30.84
C THR A 88 -4.14 5.10 -32.29
N LEU A 89 -3.27 5.44 -33.26
CA LEU A 89 -3.34 5.03 -34.66
C LEU A 89 -2.00 4.40 -35.04
N ILE A 90 -1.99 3.09 -35.30
CA ILE A 90 -0.82 2.35 -35.72
C ILE A 90 -0.99 1.99 -37.19
N THR A 91 0.04 2.22 -38.02
CA THR A 91 0.00 1.89 -39.45
C THR A 91 1.15 0.92 -39.78
N VAL A 92 0.80 -0.30 -40.20
CA VAL A 92 1.75 -1.34 -40.59
C VAL A 92 1.69 -1.51 -42.10
N SER A 93 2.76 -1.12 -42.80
CA SER A 93 2.83 -1.23 -44.27
C SER A 93 3.21 -2.65 -44.69
N LEU A 94 2.50 -3.21 -45.66
CA LEU A 94 2.81 -4.46 -46.32
C LEU A 94 3.50 -4.10 -47.65
N GLY A 95 4.83 -4.02 -47.68
CA GLY A 95 5.59 -3.63 -48.88
C GLY A 95 6.81 -2.72 -48.59
N LYS A 96 7.32 -2.03 -49.63
CA LYS A 96 8.40 -1.04 -49.47
C LYS A 96 7.85 0.21 -48.78
N SER A 97 8.17 0.37 -47.50
CA SER A 97 7.90 1.58 -46.74
C SER A 97 9.09 1.87 -45.84
N ASP A 98 9.62 3.09 -45.92
CA ASP A 98 10.67 3.60 -45.03
C ASP A 98 10.07 4.25 -43.76
N GLN A 99 8.74 4.21 -43.60
CA GLN A 99 8.06 4.80 -42.45
C GLN A 99 8.20 3.89 -41.23
N PRO A 100 8.83 4.37 -40.13
CA PRO A 100 8.91 3.60 -38.91
C PRO A 100 7.50 3.42 -38.32
N SER A 101 7.15 2.18 -37.99
CA SER A 101 5.94 1.82 -37.23
C SER A 101 6.36 1.26 -35.88
N SER A 102 5.59 1.55 -34.83
CA SER A 102 5.80 0.94 -33.51
C SER A 102 5.55 -0.57 -33.55
N TRP A 103 4.54 -1.00 -34.32
CA TRP A 103 4.25 -2.41 -34.55
C TRP A 103 4.99 -2.93 -35.77
N LYS A 104 5.44 -4.17 -35.71
CA LYS A 104 6.13 -4.85 -36.82
C LYS A 104 5.10 -5.60 -37.66
N GLY A 105 5.35 -5.67 -38.97
CA GLY A 105 4.56 -6.48 -39.88
C GLY A 105 5.43 -7.14 -40.93
N ARG A 106 5.07 -8.35 -41.34
CA ARG A 106 5.71 -9.07 -42.44
C ARG A 106 4.71 -9.93 -43.19
N ILE A 107 5.00 -10.18 -44.46
CA ILE A 107 4.24 -11.13 -45.27
C ILE A 107 4.71 -12.53 -44.90
N LEU A 108 3.77 -13.42 -44.56
CA LEU A 108 4.04 -14.83 -44.26
C LEU A 108 3.89 -15.68 -45.52
N GLU A 109 2.80 -15.44 -46.24
CA GLU A 109 2.40 -16.23 -47.40
C GLU A 109 1.56 -15.35 -48.33
N THR A 110 1.88 -15.37 -49.62
CA THR A 110 1.03 -14.77 -50.67
C THR A 110 0.43 -15.92 -51.47
N GLY A 111 -0.83 -16.24 -51.17
CA GLY A 111 -1.63 -17.18 -51.97
C GLY A 111 -2.30 -16.47 -53.15
N ASP A 112 -3.20 -17.19 -53.84
CA ASP A 112 -3.87 -16.67 -55.04
C ASP A 112 -4.62 -15.37 -54.76
N ASN A 113 -5.61 -15.36 -53.86
CA ASN A 113 -6.36 -14.15 -53.52
C ASN A 113 -6.22 -13.76 -52.05
N GLU A 114 -5.46 -14.53 -51.27
CA GLU A 114 -5.27 -14.27 -49.85
C GLU A 114 -3.80 -14.05 -49.55
N THR A 115 -3.50 -12.95 -48.84
CA THR A 115 -2.15 -12.70 -48.30
C THR A 115 -2.20 -12.80 -46.80
N LYS A 116 -1.46 -13.74 -46.23
CA LYS A 116 -1.28 -13.88 -44.78
C LYS A 116 -0.13 -13.00 -44.33
N VAL A 117 -0.37 -12.26 -43.25
CA VAL A 117 0.59 -11.31 -42.68
C VAL A 117 0.73 -11.56 -41.19
N GLY A 118 1.95 -11.52 -40.71
CA GLY A 118 2.29 -11.57 -39.30
C GLY A 118 2.38 -10.15 -38.78
N ILE A 119 1.68 -9.86 -37.69
CA ILE A 119 1.64 -8.55 -37.02
C ILE A 119 2.13 -8.73 -35.59
N THR A 120 3.13 -7.96 -35.18
CA THR A 120 3.67 -7.98 -33.82
C THR A 120 3.44 -6.62 -33.17
N PRO A 121 2.48 -6.51 -32.23
CA PRO A 121 2.37 -5.33 -31.39
C PRO A 121 3.65 -5.07 -30.61
N ALA A 122 4.01 -3.80 -30.40
CA ALA A 122 5.14 -3.46 -29.53
C ALA A 122 4.92 -3.99 -28.11
N ALA A 123 5.99 -4.34 -27.38
CA ALA A 123 5.88 -4.88 -26.03
C ALA A 123 5.37 -3.86 -24.99
N ASP A 124 5.38 -2.58 -25.33
CA ASP A 124 4.84 -1.45 -24.57
C ASP A 124 3.53 -0.92 -25.18
N SER A 125 2.94 -1.64 -26.14
CA SER A 125 1.69 -1.21 -26.78
C SER A 125 0.57 -1.02 -25.76
N ILE A 126 -0.27 -0.02 -26.02
CA ILE A 126 -1.55 0.20 -25.35
C ILE A 126 -2.37 -1.10 -25.40
N ILE A 127 -2.91 -1.51 -24.27
CA ILE A 127 -3.89 -2.60 -24.16
C ILE A 127 -5.32 -2.06 -24.34
N GLY A 128 -6.22 -2.90 -24.85
CA GLY A 128 -7.62 -2.55 -25.10
C GLY A 128 -8.15 -3.08 -26.44
N LEU A 129 -9.33 -2.60 -26.84
CA LEU A 129 -10.01 -3.00 -28.07
C LEU A 129 -9.58 -2.11 -29.24
N PHE A 130 -8.98 -2.72 -30.27
CA PHE A 130 -8.55 -2.05 -31.50
C PHE A 130 -9.49 -2.38 -32.65
N SER A 131 -9.76 -1.38 -33.48
CA SER A 131 -10.39 -1.55 -34.78
C SER A 131 -9.36 -1.69 -35.88
N THR A 132 -9.59 -2.69 -36.74
CA THR A 132 -8.74 -2.98 -37.89
C THR A 132 -9.28 -2.33 -39.16
N TYR A 133 -8.40 -1.70 -39.93
CA TYR A 133 -8.68 -1.24 -41.28
C TYR A 133 -7.58 -1.69 -42.24
N VAL A 134 -7.95 -1.93 -43.49
CA VAL A 134 -6.99 -2.15 -44.57
C VAL A 134 -7.08 -0.97 -45.52
N THR A 135 -5.96 -0.32 -45.79
CA THR A 135 -5.86 0.84 -46.66
C THR A 135 -5.01 0.51 -47.87
N ILE A 136 -5.60 0.65 -49.04
CA ILE A 136 -4.90 0.59 -50.33
C ILE A 136 -4.43 2.01 -50.67
N ILE A 137 -3.13 2.16 -50.89
CA ILE A 137 -2.48 3.43 -51.21
C ILE A 137 -2.10 3.40 -52.69
N THR A 138 -2.52 4.42 -53.42
CA THR A 138 -2.12 4.65 -54.82
C THR A 138 -1.51 6.05 -54.92
N GLU A 139 -0.94 6.40 -56.07
CA GLU A 139 -0.37 7.74 -56.30
C GLU A 139 -1.38 8.88 -56.13
N VAL A 140 -2.67 8.61 -56.36
CA VAL A 140 -3.73 9.62 -56.40
C VAL A 140 -4.73 9.51 -55.25
N MET A 141 -4.83 8.37 -54.57
CA MET A 141 -5.82 8.14 -53.53
C MET A 141 -5.40 7.12 -52.47
N LYS A 142 -5.92 7.30 -51.25
CA LYS A 142 -5.96 6.27 -50.20
C LYS A 142 -7.39 5.77 -50.07
N LYS A 143 -7.58 4.45 -50.17
CA LYS A 143 -8.89 3.79 -50.02
C LYS A 143 -8.85 2.85 -48.83
N ARG A 144 -9.52 3.24 -47.76
CA ARG A 144 -9.69 2.45 -46.53
C ARG A 144 -10.93 1.56 -46.60
N THR A 145 -10.89 0.38 -45.99
CA THR A 145 -12.08 -0.46 -45.76
C THR A 145 -13.13 0.25 -44.92
N LYS A 146 -14.39 -0.18 -45.03
CA LYS A 146 -15.46 0.29 -44.14
C LYS A 146 -15.23 -0.26 -42.72
N ARG A 147 -15.68 0.49 -41.71
CA ARG A 147 -15.69 0.02 -40.32
C ARG A 147 -16.58 -1.22 -40.17
N THR A 148 -16.05 -2.26 -39.54
CA THR A 148 -16.77 -3.49 -39.15
C THR A 148 -16.26 -3.98 -37.80
N SER A 149 -17.14 -4.48 -36.93
CA SER A 149 -16.76 -5.02 -35.61
C SER A 149 -16.22 -6.44 -35.66
N GLN A 150 -16.44 -7.15 -36.76
CA GLN A 150 -15.97 -8.52 -36.94
C GLN A 150 -14.42 -8.65 -36.96
N THR A 151 -13.73 -7.54 -37.19
CA THR A 151 -12.26 -7.47 -37.23
C THR A 151 -11.70 -6.65 -36.08
N ASP A 152 -12.54 -6.27 -35.11
CA ASP A 152 -12.04 -5.71 -33.86
C ASP A 152 -11.34 -6.82 -33.06
N PHE A 153 -10.29 -6.47 -32.34
CA PHE A 153 -9.53 -7.42 -31.53
C PHE A 153 -8.93 -6.74 -30.31
N TYR A 154 -8.72 -7.51 -29.27
CA TYR A 154 -8.14 -7.03 -28.02
C TYR A 154 -6.64 -7.28 -28.00
N VAL A 155 -5.89 -6.30 -27.48
CA VAL A 155 -4.48 -6.47 -27.11
C VAL A 155 -4.40 -6.43 -25.59
N LEU A 156 -3.77 -7.45 -24.98
CA LEU A 156 -3.55 -7.59 -23.54
C LEU A 156 -2.07 -7.56 -23.19
N PHE A 157 -1.75 -7.48 -21.89
CA PHE A 157 -0.39 -7.66 -21.38
C PHE A 157 0.12 -9.09 -21.63
N ASN A 158 1.45 -9.25 -21.73
CA ASN A 158 2.08 -10.50 -22.10
C ASN A 158 3.08 -11.06 -21.06
N PRO A 159 2.62 -11.86 -20.09
CA PRO A 159 3.47 -12.57 -19.14
C PRO A 159 4.47 -13.57 -19.74
N TRP A 160 4.28 -13.97 -21.01
CA TRP A 160 5.14 -14.93 -21.72
C TRP A 160 6.26 -14.25 -22.51
N SER A 161 6.20 -12.93 -22.71
CA SER A 161 7.21 -12.20 -23.49
C SER A 161 8.27 -11.60 -22.58
N PRO A 162 9.56 -11.96 -22.71
CA PRO A 162 10.66 -11.37 -21.93
C PRO A 162 10.84 -9.86 -22.09
N SER A 163 10.27 -9.29 -23.15
CA SER A 163 10.29 -7.84 -23.41
C SER A 163 9.14 -7.08 -22.76
N ASP A 164 8.14 -7.78 -22.19
CA ASP A 164 7.02 -7.15 -21.52
C ASP A 164 7.36 -6.84 -20.05
N GLN A 165 6.87 -5.71 -19.56
CA GLN A 165 6.98 -5.30 -18.17
C GLN A 165 6.42 -6.36 -17.18
N VAL A 166 5.43 -7.17 -17.59
CA VAL A 166 4.84 -8.23 -16.73
C VAL A 166 5.41 -9.62 -16.95
N PHE A 167 6.58 -9.74 -17.60
CA PHE A 167 7.18 -11.05 -17.88
C PHE A 167 7.38 -11.87 -16.60
N MET A 168 6.82 -13.08 -16.57
CA MET A 168 6.97 -14.03 -15.47
C MET A 168 7.52 -15.32 -16.03
N ALA A 169 8.77 -15.68 -15.72
CA ALA A 169 9.49 -16.75 -16.40
C ALA A 169 8.92 -18.16 -16.13
N ASN A 170 8.38 -18.40 -14.94
CA ASN A 170 7.90 -19.70 -14.50
C ASN A 170 6.50 -20.02 -15.08
N GLU A 171 6.39 -21.14 -15.79
CA GLU A 171 5.12 -21.55 -16.41
C GLU A 171 4.03 -21.87 -15.37
N ASN A 172 4.36 -22.55 -14.27
CA ASN A 172 3.36 -22.87 -13.24
C ASN A 172 2.83 -21.61 -12.55
N GLU A 173 3.68 -20.60 -12.38
CA GLU A 173 3.28 -19.30 -11.84
C GLU A 173 2.40 -18.54 -12.84
N ARG A 174 2.68 -18.57 -14.15
CA ARG A 174 1.78 -18.01 -15.17
C ARG A 174 0.41 -18.70 -15.17
N GLN A 175 0.40 -20.04 -15.04
CA GLN A 175 -0.84 -20.79 -14.90
C GLN A 175 -1.63 -20.35 -13.67
N GLU A 176 -0.98 -20.15 -12.52
CA GLU A 176 -1.65 -19.75 -11.27
C GLU A 176 -2.07 -18.27 -11.24
N PHE A 177 -1.19 -17.37 -11.63
CA PHE A 177 -1.34 -15.94 -11.40
C PHE A 177 -1.98 -15.20 -12.58
N VAL A 178 -2.21 -15.87 -13.71
CA VAL A 178 -2.88 -15.31 -14.90
C VAL A 178 -4.07 -16.19 -15.33
N LEU A 179 -3.83 -17.50 -15.53
CA LEU A 179 -4.80 -18.40 -16.18
C LEU A 179 -5.73 -19.16 -15.24
N ASN A 180 -5.50 -19.11 -13.93
CA ASN A 180 -6.38 -19.70 -12.93
C ASN A 180 -7.49 -18.68 -12.57
N ASP A 181 -8.74 -19.07 -12.78
CA ASP A 181 -9.93 -18.24 -12.54
C ASP A 181 -10.67 -18.58 -11.25
N ALA A 182 -10.08 -19.47 -10.44
CA ALA A 182 -10.52 -19.80 -9.09
C ALA A 182 -9.40 -19.55 -8.07
N GLY A 183 -9.76 -18.93 -6.96
CA GLY A 183 -8.85 -18.56 -5.88
C GLY A 183 -9.32 -19.03 -4.52
N VAL A 184 -8.44 -18.82 -3.54
CA VAL A 184 -8.73 -18.94 -2.11
C VAL A 184 -8.26 -17.64 -1.49
N ILE A 185 -9.14 -16.96 -0.76
CA ILE A 185 -8.81 -15.82 0.07
C ILE A 185 -8.86 -16.29 1.53
N TYR A 186 -7.84 -15.97 2.31
CA TYR A 186 -7.77 -16.36 3.71
C TYR A 186 -8.43 -15.29 4.59
N SER A 187 -8.99 -15.73 5.71
CA SER A 187 -9.64 -14.87 6.70
C SER A 187 -9.66 -15.57 8.07
N GLY A 188 -10.31 -14.97 9.05
CA GLY A 188 -10.41 -15.55 10.40
C GLY A 188 -9.31 -15.02 11.29
N VAL A 189 -8.60 -15.91 12.00
CA VAL A 189 -7.52 -15.56 12.93
C VAL A 189 -6.32 -16.47 12.71
N ILE A 190 -5.14 -16.06 13.17
CA ILE A 190 -3.85 -16.73 12.95
C ILE A 190 -3.88 -18.22 13.30
N ASN A 191 -4.52 -18.57 14.42
CA ASN A 191 -4.61 -19.97 14.89
C ASN A 191 -5.73 -20.80 14.23
N ASN A 192 -6.56 -20.18 13.38
CA ASN A 192 -7.66 -20.84 12.69
C ASN A 192 -7.95 -20.13 11.36
N LEU A 193 -7.09 -20.37 10.36
CA LEU A 193 -7.23 -19.81 9.03
C LEU A 193 -8.47 -20.35 8.35
N VAL A 194 -9.37 -19.45 7.95
CA VAL A 194 -10.58 -19.78 7.20
C VAL A 194 -10.31 -19.61 5.71
N LYS A 195 -10.46 -20.70 4.95
CA LYS A 195 -10.38 -20.69 3.48
C LYS A 195 -11.71 -20.22 2.90
N ARG A 196 -11.71 -19.10 2.17
CA ARG A 196 -12.85 -18.63 1.39
C ARG A 196 -12.59 -18.87 -0.10
N PRO A 197 -13.27 -19.82 -0.74
CA PRO A 197 -13.22 -19.95 -2.20
C PRO A 197 -13.71 -18.67 -2.88
N TRP A 198 -13.05 -18.27 -3.95
CA TRP A 198 -13.42 -17.07 -4.71
C TRP A 198 -13.35 -17.34 -6.21
N SER A 199 -14.43 -17.07 -6.94
CA SER A 199 -14.43 -17.14 -8.40
C SER A 199 -13.98 -15.80 -8.98
N TYR A 200 -12.73 -15.72 -9.44
CA TYR A 200 -12.26 -14.55 -10.19
C TYR A 200 -13.07 -14.44 -11.49
N GLY A 201 -13.13 -15.53 -12.27
CA GLY A 201 -14.00 -15.62 -13.44
C GLY A 201 -13.64 -14.63 -14.56
N GLN A 202 -12.36 -14.27 -14.69
CA GLN A 202 -11.85 -13.30 -15.68
C GLN A 202 -12.14 -13.68 -17.14
N PHE A 203 -12.46 -14.95 -17.39
CA PHE A 203 -12.75 -15.48 -18.73
C PHE A 203 -14.25 -15.57 -19.05
N LYS A 204 -15.14 -15.27 -18.09
CA LYS A 204 -16.58 -15.31 -18.33
C LYS A 204 -17.00 -14.23 -19.34
N HIS A 205 -18.08 -14.51 -20.06
CA HIS A 205 -18.64 -13.60 -21.05
C HIS A 205 -18.83 -12.18 -20.50
N GLY A 206 -18.35 -11.19 -21.25
CA GLY A 206 -18.48 -9.76 -20.92
C GLY A 206 -17.54 -9.24 -19.83
N VAL A 207 -16.79 -10.08 -19.09
CA VAL A 207 -15.91 -9.62 -18.00
C VAL A 207 -14.73 -8.80 -18.54
N LEU A 208 -14.14 -9.17 -19.68
CA LEU A 208 -13.09 -8.38 -20.32
C LEU A 208 -13.58 -6.98 -20.73
N ASP A 209 -14.77 -6.91 -21.32
CA ASP A 209 -15.41 -5.65 -21.69
C ASP A 209 -15.73 -4.82 -20.45
N ALA A 210 -16.22 -5.43 -19.37
CA ALA A 210 -16.45 -4.76 -18.10
C ALA A 210 -15.15 -4.22 -17.49
N CYS A 211 -14.04 -4.95 -17.57
CA CYS A 211 -12.73 -4.47 -17.10
C CYS A 211 -12.26 -3.25 -17.90
N LEU A 212 -12.41 -3.26 -19.23
CA LEU A 212 -12.09 -2.09 -20.05
C LEU A 212 -13.05 -0.92 -19.80
N PHE A 213 -14.32 -1.21 -19.53
CA PHE A 213 -15.31 -0.21 -19.12
C PHE A 213 -14.92 0.48 -17.82
N VAL A 214 -14.39 -0.24 -16.82
CA VAL A 214 -13.85 0.39 -15.59
C VAL A 214 -12.78 1.42 -15.92
N LEU A 215 -11.85 1.09 -16.84
CA LEU A 215 -10.80 2.02 -17.26
C LEU A 215 -11.36 3.22 -18.04
N ASP A 216 -12.33 2.99 -18.92
CA ASP A 216 -12.96 4.04 -19.73
C ASP A 216 -13.81 5.00 -18.87
N PHE A 217 -14.66 4.45 -18.00
CA PHE A 217 -15.55 5.20 -17.14
C PHE A 217 -14.79 6.01 -16.09
N GLY A 218 -13.77 5.42 -15.47
CA GLY A 218 -12.88 6.15 -14.55
C GLY A 218 -11.96 7.17 -15.24
N GLY A 219 -12.12 7.39 -16.55
CA GLY A 219 -11.38 8.42 -17.28
C GLY A 219 -9.90 8.11 -17.49
N MET A 220 -9.48 6.84 -17.41
CA MET A 220 -8.08 6.45 -17.59
C MET A 220 -7.59 6.83 -18.99
N PRO A 221 -6.56 7.68 -19.12
CA PRO A 221 -6.01 8.03 -20.40
C PRO A 221 -5.43 6.80 -21.13
N LEU A 222 -5.71 6.64 -22.43
CA LEU A 222 -5.24 5.49 -23.21
C LEU A 222 -3.72 5.31 -23.16
N GLN A 223 -2.96 6.41 -23.09
CA GLN A 223 -1.50 6.38 -22.99
C GLN A 223 -0.99 5.75 -21.68
N TYR A 224 -1.81 5.67 -20.64
CA TYR A 224 -1.43 4.97 -19.39
C TYR A 224 -1.59 3.46 -19.53
N ARG A 225 -2.41 3.00 -20.48
CA ARG A 225 -2.73 1.57 -20.65
C ARG A 225 -1.63 0.74 -21.31
N GLY A 226 -0.53 1.36 -21.71
CA GLY A 226 0.70 0.66 -22.13
C GLY A 226 1.72 0.48 -20.99
N ASP A 227 1.52 1.15 -19.85
CA ASP A 227 2.45 1.21 -18.72
C ASP A 227 1.76 0.60 -17.49
N VAL A 228 2.27 -0.55 -17.03
CA VAL A 228 1.63 -1.31 -15.95
C VAL A 228 1.61 -0.49 -14.67
N THR A 229 2.67 0.26 -14.36
CA THR A 229 2.78 1.06 -13.13
C THR A 229 1.67 2.11 -13.09
N LYS A 230 1.47 2.85 -14.18
CA LYS A 230 0.42 3.86 -14.29
C LYS A 230 -0.98 3.24 -14.28
N LEU A 231 -1.15 2.14 -15.00
CA LEU A 231 -2.44 1.46 -15.09
C LEU A 231 -2.89 0.96 -13.71
N ILE A 232 -2.06 0.20 -12.99
CA ILE A 232 -2.47 -0.41 -11.71
C ILE A 232 -2.67 0.64 -10.61
N ARG A 233 -1.84 1.70 -10.58
CA ARG A 233 -2.00 2.80 -9.61
C ARG A 233 -3.31 3.55 -9.81
N THR A 234 -3.72 3.75 -11.06
CA THR A 234 -5.00 4.41 -11.34
C THR A 234 -6.16 3.43 -11.13
N ALA A 235 -6.00 2.17 -11.53
CA ALA A 235 -7.04 1.16 -11.41
C ALA A 235 -7.34 0.78 -9.95
N SER A 236 -6.37 0.86 -9.02
CA SER A 236 -6.66 0.62 -7.59
C SER A 236 -7.63 1.64 -7.00
N ALA A 237 -7.55 2.90 -7.45
CA ALA A 237 -8.54 3.94 -7.13
C ALA A 237 -9.93 3.61 -7.72
N MET A 238 -9.97 3.17 -8.98
CA MET A 238 -11.23 2.90 -9.70
C MET A 238 -12.04 1.72 -9.15
N ILE A 239 -11.43 0.87 -8.32
CA ILE A 239 -12.12 -0.27 -7.72
C ILE A 239 -12.99 0.15 -6.52
N ASN A 240 -12.62 1.22 -5.81
CA ASN A 240 -13.43 1.77 -4.73
C ASN A 240 -14.18 3.04 -5.17
N SER A 241 -15.30 3.32 -4.51
CA SER A 241 -16.21 4.39 -4.95
C SER A 241 -16.02 5.72 -4.23
N GLN A 242 -14.94 5.94 -3.46
CA GLN A 242 -14.86 7.13 -2.60
C GLN A 242 -14.70 8.43 -3.39
N ASP A 243 -13.93 8.40 -4.49
CA ASP A 243 -13.59 9.61 -5.25
C ASP A 243 -14.41 9.75 -6.54
N ASP A 244 -14.44 8.69 -7.35
CA ASP A 244 -14.80 8.77 -8.79
C ASP A 244 -15.91 7.78 -9.20
N ASP A 245 -16.88 7.50 -8.32
CA ASP A 245 -17.96 6.52 -8.57
C ASP A 245 -17.43 5.14 -9.02
N GLY A 246 -16.29 4.71 -8.48
CA GLY A 246 -15.66 3.42 -8.79
C GLY A 246 -16.49 2.19 -8.40
N VAL A 247 -15.95 1.00 -8.67
CA VAL A 247 -16.74 -0.25 -8.77
C VAL A 247 -17.52 -0.61 -7.52
N LEU A 248 -16.93 -0.48 -6.33
CA LEU A 248 -17.49 -0.99 -5.07
C LEU A 248 -17.61 0.10 -3.99
N VAL A 249 -18.74 0.07 -3.29
CA VAL A 249 -18.96 0.88 -2.07
C VAL A 249 -18.54 0.07 -0.84
N GLY A 250 -17.61 0.61 -0.04
CA GLY A 250 -17.18 0.01 1.23
C GLY A 250 -18.24 0.13 2.33
N ASN A 251 -18.46 -0.92 3.13
CA ASN A 251 -19.35 -0.85 4.30
C ASN A 251 -18.96 -1.87 5.41
N TRP A 252 -18.71 -1.34 6.61
CA TRP A 252 -18.37 -2.10 7.83
C TRP A 252 -19.37 -1.88 8.99
N SER A 253 -20.52 -1.27 8.72
CA SER A 253 -21.53 -0.91 9.75
C SER A 253 -22.42 -2.08 10.23
N GLU A 254 -22.23 -3.29 9.71
CA GLU A 254 -23.14 -4.45 9.86
C GLU A 254 -24.58 -4.24 9.34
N ASN A 255 -24.91 -3.06 8.78
CA ASN A 255 -26.18 -2.80 8.12
C ASN A 255 -26.01 -2.79 6.59
N PHE A 256 -26.47 -3.87 5.94
CA PHE A 256 -26.37 -4.06 4.50
C PHE A 256 -27.72 -3.95 3.77
N SER A 257 -28.74 -3.36 4.39
CA SER A 257 -30.12 -3.31 3.84
C SER A 257 -30.27 -2.67 2.45
N LEU A 258 -29.30 -1.85 2.04
CA LEU A 258 -29.29 -1.15 0.74
C LEU A 258 -28.47 -1.87 -0.35
N GLY A 259 -28.01 -3.09 -0.11
CA GLY A 259 -27.19 -3.83 -1.07
C GLY A 259 -26.92 -5.28 -0.65
N THR A 260 -25.87 -5.86 -1.21
CA THR A 260 -25.41 -7.20 -0.89
C THR A 260 -24.43 -7.14 0.28
N ALA A 261 -24.64 -7.98 1.29
CA ALA A 261 -23.68 -8.12 2.39
C ALA A 261 -22.32 -8.60 1.84
N PRO A 262 -21.19 -7.98 2.25
CA PRO A 262 -19.85 -8.34 1.74
C PRO A 262 -19.50 -9.83 1.85
N THR A 263 -20.05 -10.52 2.85
CA THR A 263 -19.83 -11.96 3.09
C THR A 263 -20.59 -12.88 2.13
N ALA A 264 -21.61 -12.36 1.42
CA ALA A 264 -22.45 -13.12 0.49
C ALA A 264 -21.82 -13.25 -0.91
N TRP A 265 -20.87 -12.38 -1.27
CA TRP A 265 -20.18 -12.47 -2.55
C TRP A 265 -19.32 -13.74 -2.62
N THR A 266 -19.43 -14.43 -3.76
CA THR A 266 -18.65 -15.65 -4.06
C THR A 266 -17.64 -15.45 -5.18
N GLY A 267 -17.59 -14.27 -5.79
CA GLY A 267 -16.75 -13.99 -6.94
C GLY A 267 -16.93 -12.60 -7.52
N SER A 268 -16.07 -12.26 -8.48
CA SER A 268 -15.92 -10.90 -9.00
C SER A 268 -16.73 -10.61 -10.26
N ALA A 269 -17.05 -11.65 -11.05
CA ALA A 269 -17.70 -11.47 -12.35
C ALA A 269 -19.06 -10.76 -12.23
N GLU A 270 -19.87 -11.12 -11.23
CA GLU A 270 -21.18 -10.47 -11.01
C GLU A 270 -21.02 -8.99 -10.65
N ILE A 271 -20.04 -8.66 -9.81
CA ILE A 271 -19.74 -7.28 -9.41
C ILE A 271 -19.36 -6.43 -10.64
N LEU A 272 -18.38 -6.89 -11.42
CA LEU A 272 -17.89 -6.18 -12.61
C LEU A 272 -18.96 -6.04 -13.69
N LEU A 273 -19.70 -7.11 -13.98
CA LEU A 273 -20.78 -7.09 -14.97
C LEU A 273 -21.92 -6.17 -14.52
N SER A 274 -22.30 -6.20 -13.24
CA SER A 274 -23.34 -5.34 -12.69
C SER A 274 -22.96 -3.87 -12.81
N TYR A 275 -21.73 -3.52 -12.43
CA TYR A 275 -21.20 -2.16 -12.58
C TYR A 275 -21.25 -1.67 -14.04
N ALA A 276 -20.77 -2.50 -14.98
CA ALA A 276 -20.76 -2.15 -16.40
C ALA A 276 -22.17 -2.04 -17.00
N VAL A 277 -23.07 -2.99 -16.72
CA VAL A 277 -24.45 -2.99 -17.24
C VAL A 277 -25.26 -1.82 -16.68
N GLN A 278 -25.00 -1.40 -15.45
CA GLN A 278 -25.66 -0.25 -14.83
C GLN A 278 -25.02 1.09 -15.22
N GLY A 279 -24.03 1.09 -16.12
CA GLY A 279 -23.44 2.32 -16.65
C GLY A 279 -22.55 3.05 -15.63
N GLY A 280 -21.86 2.30 -14.77
CA GLY A 280 -20.91 2.85 -13.79
C GLY A 280 -21.50 3.19 -12.43
N VAL A 281 -22.67 2.63 -12.09
CA VAL A 281 -23.25 2.79 -10.74
C VAL A 281 -22.49 1.88 -9.75
N PRO A 282 -21.90 2.42 -8.67
CA PRO A 282 -21.17 1.63 -7.68
C PRO A 282 -21.97 0.48 -7.07
N VAL A 283 -21.36 -0.69 -6.99
CA VAL A 283 -21.96 -1.92 -6.45
C VAL A 283 -21.84 -1.93 -4.92
N LYS A 284 -22.96 -2.16 -4.24
CA LYS A 284 -23.06 -2.21 -2.78
C LYS A 284 -23.15 -3.66 -2.30
N PHE A 285 -22.35 -4.14 -1.35
CA PHE A 285 -21.20 -3.53 -0.68
C PHE A 285 -19.97 -4.44 -0.73
N GLY A 286 -18.79 -3.86 -0.49
CA GLY A 286 -17.52 -4.58 -0.37
C GLY A 286 -16.82 -4.33 0.97
N GLN A 287 -15.91 -5.25 1.32
CA GLN A 287 -14.86 -5.09 2.33
C GLN A 287 -13.53 -5.55 1.70
N CYS A 288 -12.41 -5.46 2.43
CA CYS A 288 -11.05 -5.64 1.88
C CYS A 288 -10.90 -6.86 0.94
N TRP A 289 -11.39 -8.04 1.33
CA TRP A 289 -11.31 -9.25 0.46
C TRP A 289 -12.16 -9.16 -0.81
N VAL A 290 -13.27 -8.42 -0.80
CA VAL A 290 -14.13 -8.20 -1.97
C VAL A 290 -13.44 -7.24 -2.93
N PHE A 291 -12.84 -6.16 -2.42
CA PHE A 291 -12.00 -5.26 -3.21
C PHE A 291 -10.83 -6.02 -3.82
N ALA A 292 -10.06 -6.76 -3.01
CA ALA A 292 -8.90 -7.52 -3.47
C ALA A 292 -9.27 -8.61 -4.49
N GLY A 293 -10.38 -9.33 -4.28
CA GLY A 293 -10.87 -10.33 -5.23
C GLY A 293 -11.32 -9.73 -6.56
N THR A 294 -12.01 -8.58 -6.51
CA THR A 294 -12.47 -7.84 -7.70
C THR A 294 -11.30 -7.26 -8.48
N PHE A 295 -10.36 -6.63 -7.78
CA PHE A 295 -9.18 -6.05 -8.41
C PHE A 295 -8.26 -7.13 -9.00
N ASN A 296 -8.06 -8.26 -8.29
CA ASN A 296 -7.33 -9.40 -8.83
C ASN A 296 -7.93 -9.92 -10.15
N THR A 297 -9.25 -9.87 -10.28
CA THR A 297 -9.94 -10.28 -11.51
C THR A 297 -9.63 -9.32 -12.65
N LEU A 298 -9.72 -8.00 -12.41
CA LEU A 298 -9.36 -6.99 -13.38
C LEU A 298 -7.91 -7.16 -13.84
N LEU A 299 -6.97 -7.31 -12.90
CA LEU A 299 -5.55 -7.50 -13.18
C LEU A 299 -5.30 -8.74 -14.06
N ARG A 300 -5.82 -9.91 -13.66
CA ARG A 300 -5.66 -11.18 -14.41
C ARG A 300 -6.35 -11.12 -15.78
N CYS A 301 -7.51 -10.49 -15.88
CA CYS A 301 -8.25 -10.31 -17.13
C CYS A 301 -7.47 -9.47 -18.15
N LEU A 302 -6.71 -8.48 -17.69
CA LEU A 302 -5.84 -7.68 -18.55
C LEU A 302 -4.50 -8.37 -18.87
N GLY A 303 -4.21 -9.51 -18.24
CA GLY A 303 -2.97 -10.27 -18.42
C GLY A 303 -1.84 -9.87 -17.47
N ILE A 304 -2.14 -9.20 -16.35
CA ILE A 304 -1.14 -8.86 -15.32
C ILE A 304 -1.13 -10.01 -14.30
N PRO A 305 0.03 -10.66 -14.05
CA PRO A 305 0.12 -11.70 -13.03
C PRO A 305 -0.13 -11.10 -11.65
N ALA A 306 -1.16 -11.60 -10.96
CA ALA A 306 -1.59 -11.06 -9.68
C ALA A 306 -2.06 -12.15 -8.70
N ARG A 307 -1.91 -11.88 -7.40
CA ARG A 307 -2.40 -12.73 -6.30
C ARG A 307 -3.00 -11.89 -5.18
N VAL A 308 -3.91 -12.49 -4.41
CA VAL A 308 -4.52 -11.88 -3.22
C VAL A 308 -3.70 -12.28 -1.99
N ILE A 309 -3.35 -11.29 -1.18
CA ILE A 309 -2.60 -11.46 0.07
C ILE A 309 -3.55 -11.25 1.24
N THR A 310 -3.33 -12.00 2.31
CA THR A 310 -3.98 -11.77 3.61
C THR A 310 -2.91 -11.53 4.67
N ASN A 311 -2.96 -10.38 5.32
CA ASN A 311 -2.14 -10.02 6.47
C ASN A 311 -2.98 -10.10 7.75
N TYR A 312 -2.49 -10.79 8.77
CA TYR A 312 -3.16 -10.90 10.07
C TYR A 312 -2.57 -9.93 11.08
N SER A 313 -3.44 -9.32 11.88
CA SER A 313 -3.10 -8.20 12.75
C SER A 313 -2.53 -7.03 11.93
N SER A 314 -3.28 -6.58 10.93
CA SER A 314 -2.84 -5.52 10.01
C SER A 314 -3.08 -4.17 10.65
N ALA A 315 -2.02 -3.38 10.85
CA ALA A 315 -2.18 -2.02 11.34
C ALA A 315 -2.74 -1.12 10.25
N HIS A 316 -3.47 -0.09 10.66
CA HIS A 316 -3.88 1.04 9.85
C HIS A 316 -3.42 2.30 10.59
N ASP A 317 -2.20 2.74 10.25
CA ASP A 317 -1.55 3.94 10.78
C ASP A 317 -2.06 5.16 10.00
N ASN A 318 -2.87 5.97 10.66
CA ASN A 318 -3.50 7.15 10.07
C ASN A 318 -2.63 8.41 10.20
N MET A 319 -1.51 8.35 10.92
CA MET A 319 -0.62 9.48 11.17
C MET A 319 0.68 9.42 10.35
N GLY A 320 1.01 8.26 9.80
CA GLY A 320 2.17 8.02 8.95
C GLY A 320 3.49 8.09 9.72
N ASP A 321 3.46 7.90 11.04
CA ASP A 321 4.63 7.92 11.92
C ASP A 321 5.13 6.50 12.26
N LEU A 322 4.62 5.47 11.56
CA LEU A 322 5.01 4.07 11.62
C LEU A 322 4.69 3.39 12.96
N ARG A 323 3.86 4.01 13.81
CA ARG A 323 3.35 3.45 15.06
C ARG A 323 1.83 3.50 15.07
N THR A 324 1.23 2.63 15.89
CA THR A 324 -0.20 2.55 16.08
C THR A 324 -0.49 2.95 17.52
N ASP A 325 -1.05 4.15 17.72
CA ASP A 325 -1.33 4.69 19.05
C ASP A 325 -2.73 4.25 19.53
N ILE A 326 -2.79 3.44 20.59
CA ILE A 326 -4.05 2.99 21.23
C ILE A 326 -4.25 3.74 22.54
N ILE A 327 -5.34 4.51 22.65
CA ILE A 327 -5.66 5.31 23.83
C ILE A 327 -6.65 4.54 24.72
N LEU A 328 -6.26 4.34 25.97
CA LEU A 328 -7.06 3.67 26.99
C LEU A 328 -7.68 4.68 27.97
N ASP A 329 -8.92 4.45 28.36
CA ASP A 329 -9.62 5.18 29.41
C ASP A 329 -9.09 4.85 30.82
N GLU A 330 -9.64 5.49 31.87
CA GLU A 330 -9.24 5.24 33.26
C GLU A 330 -9.48 3.78 33.72
N ASP A 331 -10.41 3.06 33.10
CA ASP A 331 -10.72 1.66 33.39
C ASP A 331 -9.82 0.68 32.58
N GLY A 332 -9.04 1.19 31.62
CA GLY A 332 -8.20 0.39 30.73
C GLY A 332 -8.93 -0.17 29.51
N ARG A 333 -10.10 0.35 29.16
CA ARG A 333 -10.78 0.06 27.89
C ARG A 333 -10.27 0.99 26.80
N VAL A 334 -10.33 0.56 25.55
CA VAL A 334 -10.02 1.42 24.40
C VAL A 334 -11.02 2.56 24.33
N ASP A 335 -10.53 3.79 24.19
CA ASP A 335 -11.32 4.98 23.91
C ASP A 335 -11.39 5.18 22.40
N ASP A 336 -12.48 4.71 21.78
CA ASP A 336 -12.71 4.80 20.33
C ASP A 336 -12.85 6.25 19.82
N SER A 337 -13.04 7.23 20.71
CA SER A 337 -13.14 8.64 20.32
C SER A 337 -11.78 9.33 20.19
N LEU A 338 -10.75 8.78 20.85
CA LEU A 338 -9.39 9.30 20.84
C LEU A 338 -8.42 8.41 20.07
N THR A 339 -8.72 7.12 19.97
CA THR A 339 -7.94 6.15 19.20
C THR A 339 -8.29 6.30 17.73
N VAL A 340 -7.43 6.99 16.98
CA VAL A 340 -7.61 7.19 15.54
C VAL A 340 -7.12 5.97 14.77
N ASP A 341 -5.97 5.41 15.15
CA ASP A 341 -5.40 4.22 14.51
C ASP A 341 -6.20 2.96 14.82
N SER A 342 -6.07 1.94 13.97
CA SER A 342 -6.78 0.68 14.20
C SER A 342 -5.93 -0.52 13.81
N ILE A 343 -6.22 -1.66 14.42
CA ILE A 343 -5.60 -2.94 14.05
C ILE A 343 -6.70 -3.89 13.61
N TRP A 344 -6.64 -4.26 12.35
CA TRP A 344 -7.55 -5.20 11.73
C TRP A 344 -7.16 -6.61 12.10
N ASN A 345 -8.15 -7.45 12.42
CA ASN A 345 -7.94 -8.88 12.64
C ASN A 345 -7.23 -9.54 11.45
N PHE A 346 -7.65 -9.18 10.23
CA PHE A 346 -6.93 -9.40 9.00
C PHE A 346 -7.29 -8.32 7.99
N HIS A 347 -6.38 -8.07 7.07
CA HIS A 347 -6.59 -7.21 5.91
C HIS A 347 -6.16 -7.94 4.63
N CYS A 348 -6.76 -7.57 3.50
CA CYS A 348 -6.46 -8.18 2.21
C CYS A 348 -6.16 -7.14 1.14
N TRP A 349 -5.05 -7.33 0.43
CA TRP A 349 -4.63 -6.53 -0.71
C TRP A 349 -4.18 -7.42 -1.87
N ASN A 350 -3.62 -6.84 -2.93
CA ASN A 350 -3.09 -7.55 -4.07
C ASN A 350 -1.58 -7.40 -4.19
N GLU A 351 -0.92 -8.44 -4.68
CA GLU A 351 0.43 -8.32 -5.24
C GLU A 351 0.37 -8.51 -6.76
N VAL A 352 1.10 -7.66 -7.49
CA VAL A 352 1.29 -7.79 -8.94
C VAL A 352 2.76 -8.04 -9.27
N PHE A 353 3.02 -8.90 -10.25
CA PHE A 353 4.39 -9.18 -10.69
C PHE A 353 4.77 -8.30 -11.88
N MET A 354 5.78 -7.46 -11.71
CA MET A 354 6.21 -6.55 -12.78
C MET A 354 7.65 -6.07 -12.63
N GLN A 355 8.23 -5.65 -13.75
CA GLN A 355 9.45 -4.85 -13.78
C GLN A 355 9.15 -3.39 -13.42
N ARG A 356 10.05 -2.79 -12.65
CA ARG A 356 10.00 -1.39 -12.24
C ARG A 356 11.17 -0.64 -12.87
N SER A 357 10.93 0.00 -14.02
CA SER A 357 11.95 0.77 -14.75
C SER A 357 12.16 2.18 -14.20
N ASP A 358 11.27 2.62 -13.32
CA ASP A 358 11.27 3.91 -12.62
C ASP A 358 12.13 3.93 -11.35
N ILE A 359 12.50 2.76 -10.83
CA ILE A 359 13.36 2.56 -9.64
C ILE A 359 14.43 1.49 -9.92
N PRO A 360 15.42 1.27 -9.03
CA PRO A 360 16.44 0.25 -9.26
C PRO A 360 15.86 -1.15 -9.51
N ALA A 361 16.39 -1.86 -10.52
CA ALA A 361 15.85 -3.13 -11.01
C ALA A 361 15.73 -4.23 -9.93
N VAL A 362 16.53 -4.14 -8.85
CA VAL A 362 16.49 -5.05 -7.70
C VAL A 362 15.13 -5.06 -6.99
N TYR A 363 14.33 -4.00 -7.13
CA TYR A 363 12.98 -3.86 -6.57
C TYR A 363 11.85 -4.27 -7.54
N SER A 364 12.20 -4.83 -8.70
CA SER A 364 11.23 -5.51 -9.57
C SER A 364 10.75 -6.82 -8.92
N GLY A 365 9.66 -7.39 -9.45
CA GLY A 365 9.00 -8.58 -8.92
C GLY A 365 7.65 -8.23 -8.32
N TRP A 366 7.30 -8.80 -7.17
CA TRP A 366 6.03 -8.55 -6.50
C TRP A 366 5.92 -7.13 -5.94
N GLN A 367 4.83 -6.44 -6.29
CA GLN A 367 4.49 -5.10 -5.84
C GLN A 367 3.13 -5.14 -5.14
N VAL A 368 3.04 -4.59 -3.93
CA VAL A 368 1.77 -4.38 -3.21
C VAL A 368 0.95 -3.32 -3.92
N VAL A 369 -0.33 -3.61 -4.11
CA VAL A 369 -1.35 -2.65 -4.56
C VAL A 369 -2.60 -2.93 -3.74
N ASP A 370 -3.13 -1.90 -3.07
CA ASP A 370 -4.36 -2.02 -2.29
C ASP A 370 -5.43 -1.08 -2.85
N ALA A 371 -6.60 -1.67 -3.10
CA ALA A 371 -7.78 -1.01 -3.63
C ALA A 371 -8.80 -0.68 -2.53
N THR A 372 -8.55 -1.12 -1.30
CA THR A 372 -9.39 -0.79 -0.15
C THR A 372 -9.17 0.69 0.21
N PRO A 373 -10.23 1.50 0.33
CA PRO A 373 -10.09 2.91 0.65
C PRO A 373 -9.72 3.09 2.13
N GLN A 374 -8.42 3.11 2.40
CA GLN A 374 -7.81 3.29 3.71
C GLN A 374 -7.32 4.74 3.84
N GLU A 375 -6.17 5.03 3.23
CA GLU A 375 -5.55 6.35 3.19
C GLU A 375 -5.56 6.98 1.79
N THR A 376 -5.45 8.31 1.76
CA THR A 376 -5.34 9.03 0.49
C THR A 376 -3.88 9.16 0.05
N SER A 377 -3.62 8.92 -1.24
CA SER A 377 -2.32 9.08 -1.88
C SER A 377 -2.44 9.98 -3.11
N ASP A 378 -1.78 11.14 -3.05
CA ASP A 378 -1.96 12.28 -3.98
C ASP A 378 -3.41 12.77 -4.08
N GLY A 379 -4.17 12.67 -2.99
CA GLY A 379 -5.57 13.12 -2.92
C GLY A 379 -6.61 12.14 -3.45
N TYR A 380 -6.25 10.87 -3.66
CA TYR A 380 -7.17 9.79 -4.06
C TYR A 380 -7.03 8.60 -3.11
N TYR A 381 -8.10 7.87 -2.85
CA TYR A 381 -8.09 6.60 -2.12
C TYR A 381 -7.50 5.49 -2.98
N ARG A 382 -6.17 5.35 -2.92
CA ARG A 382 -5.38 4.39 -3.69
C ARG A 382 -4.08 4.07 -2.96
N CYS A 383 -3.56 2.88 -3.17
CA CYS A 383 -2.25 2.50 -2.65
C CYS A 383 -1.44 1.67 -3.67
N GLY A 384 -0.15 1.95 -3.77
CA GLY A 384 0.83 1.21 -4.57
C GLY A 384 0.97 1.73 -6.02
N PRO A 385 1.79 1.06 -6.85
CA PRO A 385 2.53 -0.18 -6.56
C PRO A 385 3.78 0.02 -5.68
N THR A 386 3.86 -0.74 -4.59
CA THR A 386 4.94 -0.67 -3.60
C THR A 386 5.80 -1.94 -3.65
N PRO A 387 7.12 -1.86 -3.84
CA PRO A 387 7.94 -3.08 -3.93
C PRO A 387 7.94 -3.85 -2.60
N VAL A 388 7.51 -5.12 -2.61
CA VAL A 388 7.52 -5.99 -1.41
C VAL A 388 8.95 -6.07 -0.83
N LYS A 389 9.96 -6.13 -1.71
CA LYS A 389 11.35 -6.11 -1.30
C LYS A 389 11.75 -4.82 -0.60
N ALA A 390 11.27 -3.65 -1.05
CA ALA A 390 11.60 -2.39 -0.38
C ALA A 390 10.99 -2.32 1.03
N ILE A 391 9.79 -2.87 1.21
CA ILE A 391 9.16 -3.02 2.54
C ILE A 391 10.03 -3.89 3.45
N LYS A 392 10.50 -5.03 2.96
CA LYS A 392 11.39 -5.91 3.72
C LYS A 392 12.69 -5.24 4.15
N GLU A 393 13.31 -4.47 3.25
CA GLU A 393 14.58 -3.79 3.55
C GLU A 393 14.38 -2.46 4.32
N GLY A 394 13.14 -2.02 4.59
CA GLY A 394 12.87 -0.72 5.22
C GLY A 394 13.19 0.49 4.32
N GLU A 395 13.21 0.30 3.01
CA GLU A 395 13.57 1.32 2.01
C GLU A 395 12.33 2.13 1.59
N LEU A 396 11.84 2.96 2.51
CA LEU A 396 10.53 3.61 2.42
C LEU A 396 10.50 4.87 1.52
N SER A 397 11.66 5.28 0.98
CA SER A 397 11.76 6.46 0.13
C SER A 397 11.25 6.24 -1.30
N TYR A 398 11.09 4.99 -1.72
CA TYR A 398 10.63 4.66 -3.07
C TYR A 398 9.12 4.82 -3.20
N GLN A 399 8.71 5.42 -4.30
CA GLN A 399 7.32 5.44 -4.68
C GLN A 399 6.82 4.00 -4.98
N PHE A 400 5.60 3.64 -4.60
CA PHE A 400 4.56 4.48 -3.99
C PHE A 400 4.23 3.99 -2.58
N ASP A 401 3.75 4.88 -1.71
CA ASP A 401 3.03 4.54 -0.47
C ASP A 401 3.79 3.58 0.49
N ALA A 402 5.13 3.56 0.42
CA ALA A 402 5.93 2.55 1.11
C ALA A 402 5.84 2.66 2.63
N SER A 403 5.79 3.86 3.20
CA SER A 403 5.60 4.05 4.64
C SER A 403 4.28 3.47 5.13
N PHE A 404 3.19 3.68 4.38
CA PHE A 404 1.88 3.14 4.72
C PHE A 404 1.89 1.61 4.72
N VAL A 405 2.33 1.00 3.61
CA VAL A 405 2.42 -0.46 3.50
C VAL A 405 3.38 -1.07 4.53
N PHE A 406 4.46 -0.36 4.89
CA PHE A 406 5.37 -0.82 5.94
C PHE A 406 4.69 -0.81 7.31
N ALA A 407 3.94 0.25 7.63
CA ALA A 407 3.18 0.31 8.87
C ALA A 407 2.18 -0.84 8.98
N GLU A 408 1.49 -1.21 7.90
CA GLU A 408 0.52 -2.32 7.89
C GLU A 408 1.12 -3.66 8.40
N VAL A 409 2.43 -3.87 8.23
CA VAL A 409 3.11 -5.14 8.58
C VAL A 409 4.14 -5.05 9.71
N ASN A 410 4.60 -3.84 10.07
CA ASN A 410 5.69 -3.63 11.04
C ASN A 410 5.42 -2.55 12.10
N SER A 411 4.23 -1.95 12.14
CA SER A 411 3.95 -0.89 13.12
C SER A 411 4.04 -1.38 14.57
N ASP A 412 4.70 -0.59 15.42
CA ASP A 412 4.69 -0.81 16.86
C ASP A 412 3.36 -0.36 17.45
N VAL A 413 2.75 -1.21 18.29
CA VAL A 413 1.49 -0.86 18.98
C VAL A 413 1.81 -0.20 20.32
N VAL A 414 1.52 1.09 20.45
CA VAL A 414 1.83 1.89 21.63
C VAL A 414 0.56 2.15 22.40
N PHE A 415 0.51 1.70 23.66
CA PHE A 415 -0.64 1.90 24.53
C PHE A 415 -0.42 3.10 25.44
N TYR A 416 -1.30 4.09 25.35
CA TYR A 416 -1.38 5.21 26.28
C TYR A 416 -2.60 5.06 27.18
N LYS A 417 -2.53 5.59 28.40
CA LYS A 417 -3.69 5.74 29.28
C LYS A 417 -3.92 7.21 29.56
N GLN A 418 -5.14 7.68 29.34
CA GLN A 418 -5.54 9.05 29.65
C GLN A 418 -6.27 9.12 30.99
N ASP A 419 -5.88 10.07 31.84
CA ASP A 419 -6.61 10.38 33.07
C ASP A 419 -7.81 11.31 32.80
N ARG A 420 -8.71 11.46 33.78
CA ARG A 420 -9.88 12.36 33.71
C ARG A 420 -9.55 13.84 33.49
N TYR A 421 -8.27 14.22 33.59
CA TYR A 421 -7.79 15.58 33.36
C TYR A 421 -7.15 15.74 31.97
N GLY A 422 -7.20 14.70 31.13
CA GLY A 422 -6.67 14.70 29.76
C GLY A 422 -5.18 14.38 29.66
N ARG A 423 -4.51 14.02 30.76
CA ARG A 423 -3.07 13.70 30.73
C ARG A 423 -2.86 12.26 30.29
N THR A 424 -2.08 12.07 29.23
CA THR A 424 -1.68 10.77 28.71
C THR A 424 -0.37 10.29 29.33
N ARG A 425 -0.31 8.99 29.63
CA ARG A 425 0.93 8.31 30.05
C ARG A 425 1.14 7.05 29.22
N LEU A 426 2.38 6.76 28.84
CA LEU A 426 2.74 5.49 28.22
C LEU A 426 2.49 4.33 29.20
N VAL A 427 1.85 3.28 28.72
CA VAL A 427 1.57 2.04 29.47
C VAL A 427 2.51 0.94 29.02
N SER A 428 2.57 0.69 27.72
CA SER A 428 3.36 -0.39 27.12
C SER A 428 3.49 -0.21 25.62
N THR A 429 4.53 -0.80 25.04
CA THR A 429 4.71 -0.91 23.58
C THR A 429 4.80 -2.39 23.20
N ASN A 430 4.10 -2.79 22.14
CA ASN A 430 4.18 -4.13 21.58
C ASN A 430 4.71 -4.08 20.14
N THR A 431 5.92 -4.56 19.96
CA THR A 431 6.66 -4.52 18.69
C THR A 431 6.47 -5.76 17.83
N THR A 432 5.61 -6.71 18.24
CA THR A 432 5.48 -8.05 17.60
C THR A 432 4.04 -8.41 17.25
N TYR A 433 3.10 -7.50 17.51
CA TYR A 433 1.68 -7.76 17.31
C TYR A 433 1.23 -7.59 15.87
N VAL A 434 1.80 -6.62 15.17
CA VAL A 434 1.41 -6.28 13.80
C VAL A 434 2.09 -7.21 12.80
N GLY A 435 1.37 -7.57 11.74
CA GLY A 435 1.90 -8.36 10.64
C GLY A 435 2.37 -9.76 11.04
N GLN A 436 1.69 -10.40 12.00
CA GLN A 436 2.12 -11.68 12.59
C GLN A 436 2.15 -12.83 11.59
N LEU A 437 1.31 -12.76 10.55
CA LEU A 437 1.20 -13.79 9.54
C LEU A 437 0.73 -13.17 8.23
N ILE A 438 1.47 -13.45 7.15
CA ILE A 438 1.08 -13.04 5.79
C ILE A 438 1.01 -14.29 4.93
N VAL A 439 -0.13 -14.50 4.27
CA VAL A 439 -0.39 -15.69 3.45
C VAL A 439 -0.99 -15.35 2.10
N THR A 440 -0.76 -16.23 1.15
CA THR A 440 -1.44 -16.27 -0.15
C THR A 440 -1.79 -17.71 -0.48
N LYS A 441 -2.62 -17.94 -1.51
CA LYS A 441 -2.83 -19.29 -2.05
C LYS A 441 -1.56 -19.79 -2.73
N SER A 442 -1.16 -21.03 -2.44
CA SER A 442 -0.03 -21.70 -3.11
C SER A 442 -0.31 -22.03 -4.58
N VAL A 443 0.76 -22.01 -5.39
CA VAL A 443 0.72 -22.42 -6.80
C VAL A 443 0.23 -23.87 -6.94
N GLY A 444 -0.83 -24.07 -7.72
CA GLY A 444 -1.38 -25.41 -7.99
C GLY A 444 -2.08 -26.10 -6.82
N SER A 445 -2.29 -25.41 -5.69
CA SER A 445 -2.93 -25.96 -4.48
C SER A 445 -3.94 -24.99 -3.86
N THR A 446 -4.78 -25.47 -2.94
CA THR A 446 -5.67 -24.63 -2.10
C THR A 446 -5.12 -24.42 -0.68
N GLU A 447 -3.92 -24.94 -0.42
CA GLU A 447 -3.20 -24.70 0.83
C GLU A 447 -2.53 -23.32 0.85
N PRO A 448 -2.37 -22.71 2.05
CA PRO A 448 -1.69 -21.44 2.18
C PRO A 448 -0.19 -21.59 1.89
N GLU A 449 0.35 -20.58 1.21
CA GLU A 449 1.77 -20.26 1.16
C GLU A 449 2.03 -19.18 2.19
N TYR A 450 2.98 -19.42 3.09
CA TYR A 450 3.38 -18.48 4.13
C TYR A 450 4.47 -17.56 3.58
N ILE A 451 4.18 -16.26 3.50
CA ILE A 451 5.03 -15.27 2.84
C ILE A 451 5.44 -14.12 3.77
N THR A 452 5.27 -14.25 5.08
CA THR A 452 5.68 -13.23 6.07
C THR A 452 7.15 -12.81 5.88
N ASP A 453 8.03 -13.78 5.62
CA ASP A 453 9.46 -13.56 5.41
C ASP A 453 9.79 -12.76 4.13
N ASN A 454 8.81 -12.56 3.24
CA ASN A 454 8.98 -11.68 2.08
C ASN A 454 8.78 -10.21 2.43
N TYR A 455 8.06 -9.91 3.51
CA TYR A 455 7.70 -8.54 3.93
C TYR A 455 8.54 -8.05 5.10
N LYS A 456 8.97 -8.94 5.98
CA LYS A 456 9.78 -8.58 7.13
C LYS A 456 10.76 -9.67 7.50
N TYR A 457 11.83 -9.27 8.17
CA TYR A 457 12.74 -10.21 8.79
C TYR A 457 12.07 -10.86 10.02
N PRO A 458 12.49 -12.07 10.42
CA PRO A 458 12.01 -12.65 11.66
C PRO A 458 12.21 -11.68 12.82
N GLU A 459 11.16 -11.49 13.63
CA GLU A 459 11.24 -10.69 14.85
C GLU A 459 12.48 -11.12 15.63
N ALA A 460 13.38 -10.17 15.90
CA ALA A 460 14.61 -10.48 16.61
C ALA A 460 14.24 -11.14 17.94
N LYS A 461 14.91 -12.26 18.27
CA LYS A 461 14.86 -12.76 19.65
C LYS A 461 15.34 -11.62 20.54
N GLN A 462 14.44 -11.04 21.32
CA GLN A 462 14.79 -9.97 22.27
C GLN A 462 16.03 -10.39 23.04
N GLY A 463 17.13 -9.67 22.80
CA GLY A 463 18.32 -9.74 23.61
C GLY A 463 18.13 -8.74 24.74
N ASN A 464 18.04 -9.22 25.97
CA ASN A 464 18.05 -8.33 27.11
C ASN A 464 19.49 -7.86 27.33
N LEU A 465 19.77 -6.58 27.08
CA LEU A 465 20.95 -5.93 27.61
C LEU A 465 20.70 -5.64 29.10
N ILE A 466 21.17 -6.54 29.96
CA ILE A 466 21.07 -6.35 31.40
C ILE A 466 22.20 -5.42 31.83
N VAL A 467 21.83 -4.22 32.30
CA VAL A 467 22.76 -3.29 32.94
C VAL A 467 22.49 -3.30 34.44
N THR A 468 23.46 -3.79 35.20
CA THR A 468 23.34 -3.94 36.66
C THR A 468 23.73 -2.65 37.38
N ALA A 469 23.23 -2.47 38.61
CA ALA A 469 23.58 -1.32 39.43
C ALA A 469 25.09 -1.15 39.62
N ASP A 470 25.83 -2.26 39.80
CA ASP A 470 27.27 -2.24 40.02
C ASP A 470 28.06 -1.68 38.82
N GLU A 471 27.52 -1.80 37.60
CA GLU A 471 28.18 -1.35 36.38
C GLU A 471 28.15 0.17 36.22
N TYR A 472 27.06 0.84 36.61
CA TYR A 472 26.93 2.29 36.41
C TYR A 472 27.15 3.12 37.68
N ARG A 473 27.04 2.52 38.87
CA ARG A 473 27.01 3.26 40.15
C ARG A 473 28.21 4.18 40.38
N ALA A 474 29.40 3.79 39.95
CA ALA A 474 30.62 4.59 40.12
C ALA A 474 30.66 5.84 39.23
N PHE A 475 29.87 5.85 38.15
CA PHE A 475 29.97 6.85 37.07
C PHE A 475 28.85 7.89 37.11
N VAL A 476 27.81 7.66 37.90
CA VAL A 476 26.65 8.55 37.99
C VAL A 476 26.80 9.51 39.18
N GLN A 477 27.02 10.80 38.91
CA GLN A 477 27.12 11.86 39.92
C GLN A 477 26.20 13.04 39.58
N GLY A 478 25.37 13.48 40.52
CA GLY A 478 24.58 14.72 40.38
C GLY A 478 23.16 14.51 39.88
N GLN A 479 22.98 14.21 38.59
CA GLN A 479 21.69 13.92 37.96
C GLN A 479 21.78 12.59 37.23
N PRO A 480 21.04 11.55 37.66
CA PRO A 480 21.38 10.20 37.25
C PRO A 480 20.65 9.82 35.96
N PHE A 481 21.32 9.92 34.82
CA PHE A 481 20.85 9.33 33.56
C PHE A 481 21.93 8.44 32.94
N LEU A 482 21.51 7.48 32.15
CA LEU A 482 22.34 6.59 31.35
C LEU A 482 22.08 6.88 29.88
N SER A 483 23.12 7.06 29.09
CA SER A 483 23.01 7.16 27.65
C SER A 483 23.47 5.86 27.00
N PHE A 484 22.61 5.30 26.17
CA PHE A 484 22.87 4.11 25.37
C PHE A 484 23.06 4.54 23.93
N VAL A 485 24.19 4.17 23.34
CA VAL A 485 24.44 4.33 21.90
C VAL A 485 24.64 2.94 21.33
N MET A 486 23.79 2.57 20.38
CA MET A 486 23.87 1.29 19.69
C MET A 486 24.31 1.52 18.25
N TYR A 487 25.29 0.74 17.79
CA TYR A 487 25.70 0.71 16.39
C TYR A 487 25.55 -0.71 15.85
N GLY A 488 24.96 -0.84 14.67
CA GLY A 488 24.80 -2.10 13.96
C GLY A 488 25.44 -2.03 12.57
N LEU A 489 26.15 -3.08 12.17
CA LEU A 489 26.62 -3.26 10.79
C LEU A 489 25.74 -4.32 10.13
N ILE A 490 25.07 -3.94 9.06
CA ILE A 490 24.32 -4.86 8.21
C ILE A 490 25.34 -5.53 7.28
N GLN A 491 25.62 -6.81 7.46
CA GLN A 491 26.71 -7.51 6.76
C GLN A 491 26.44 -7.60 5.24
N GLU A 492 25.19 -7.73 4.86
CA GLU A 492 24.72 -7.90 3.49
C GLU A 492 24.88 -6.62 2.66
N THR A 493 24.65 -5.47 3.27
CA THR A 493 24.66 -4.15 2.60
C THR A 493 25.91 -3.33 2.94
N SER A 494 26.69 -3.75 3.94
CA SER A 494 27.81 -2.99 4.51
C SER A 494 27.42 -1.60 5.04
N MET A 495 26.14 -1.41 5.40
CA MET A 495 25.63 -0.17 5.97
C MET A 495 25.68 -0.18 7.49
N TYR A 496 25.90 1.00 8.07
CA TYR A 496 25.87 1.22 9.51
C TYR A 496 24.55 1.87 9.92
N VAL A 497 23.91 1.32 10.95
CA VAL A 497 22.77 1.94 11.65
C VAL A 497 23.22 2.36 13.04
N THR A 498 22.70 3.48 13.52
CA THR A 498 23.03 4.01 14.86
C THR A 498 21.77 4.58 15.48
N ASP A 499 21.58 4.30 16.77
CA ASP A 499 20.50 4.87 17.57
C ASP A 499 21.01 5.25 18.96
N MET A 500 20.34 6.19 19.61
CA MET A 500 20.71 6.71 20.93
C MET A 500 19.49 6.95 21.81
N GLU A 501 19.52 6.37 23.00
CA GLU A 501 18.46 6.53 24.01
C GLU A 501 19.06 7.05 25.33
N VAL A 502 18.33 7.90 26.04
CA VAL A 502 18.74 8.45 27.34
C VAL A 502 17.72 8.05 28.41
N ILE A 503 18.13 7.22 29.35
CA ILE A 503 17.29 6.73 30.45
C ILE A 503 17.60 7.53 31.72
N HIS A 504 16.60 8.24 32.25
CA HIS A 504 16.70 8.87 33.57
C HIS A 504 16.42 7.87 34.69
N LEU A 505 17.24 7.86 35.73
CA LEU A 505 17.12 6.99 36.90
C LEU A 505 16.23 7.66 37.96
N ASP A 506 15.28 6.90 38.49
CA ASP A 506 14.39 7.38 39.55
C ASP A 506 15.15 7.66 40.86
N VAL A 507 14.91 8.84 41.44
CA VAL A 507 15.51 9.26 42.71
C VAL A 507 14.44 9.17 43.82
N PRO A 508 14.77 8.64 45.03
CA PRO A 508 13.79 8.55 46.11
C PRO A 508 13.19 9.93 46.48
N PRO A 509 11.88 10.04 46.72
CA PRO A 509 11.26 11.32 47.06
C PRO A 509 11.64 11.79 48.47
N LEU A 510 11.81 13.11 48.63
CA LEU A 510 11.94 13.79 49.91
C LEU A 510 10.61 14.45 50.27
N SER A 511 9.96 14.02 51.35
CA SER A 511 8.66 14.54 51.75
C SER A 511 8.79 15.64 52.81
N VAL A 512 8.00 16.70 52.65
CA VAL A 512 7.86 17.80 53.62
C VAL A 512 6.39 17.91 53.98
N GLU A 513 6.06 17.70 55.25
CA GLU A 513 4.70 17.69 55.78
C GLU A 513 4.58 18.69 56.92
N VAL A 514 3.39 19.26 57.10
CA VAL A 514 3.09 20.18 58.20
C VAL A 514 1.94 19.67 59.03
N SER A 515 2.02 19.84 60.34
CA SER A 515 0.98 19.46 61.32
C SER A 515 0.87 20.50 62.43
N GLY A 516 -0.28 20.56 63.11
CA GLY A 516 -0.62 21.60 64.10
C GLY A 516 -1.57 22.66 63.53
N GLU A 517 -1.87 23.69 64.32
CA GLU A 517 -2.70 24.81 63.85
C GLU A 517 -1.86 25.82 63.06
N LEU A 518 -2.22 26.04 61.80
CA LEU A 518 -1.54 27.00 60.91
C LEU A 518 -2.02 28.42 61.18
N LYS A 519 -1.69 28.96 62.35
CA LYS A 519 -2.14 30.27 62.83
C LYS A 519 -0.99 31.07 63.44
N VAL A 520 -1.02 32.39 63.29
CA VAL A 520 -0.05 33.29 63.95
C VAL A 520 -0.11 33.09 65.46
N GLY A 521 1.05 32.92 66.10
CA GLY A 521 1.17 32.74 67.56
C GLY A 521 0.99 31.30 68.07
N GLU A 522 0.48 30.38 67.24
CA GLU A 522 0.32 28.96 67.60
C GLU A 522 1.48 28.11 67.09
N ASP A 523 1.86 27.08 67.85
CA ASP A 523 2.93 26.17 67.48
C ASP A 523 2.51 25.21 66.36
N MET A 524 3.28 25.19 65.26
CA MET A 524 3.18 24.21 64.18
C MET A 524 4.46 23.41 64.03
N PHE A 525 4.36 22.21 63.45
CA PHE A 525 5.47 21.29 63.28
C PHE A 525 5.72 20.98 61.81
N VAL A 526 6.95 21.22 61.37
CA VAL A 526 7.43 20.85 60.03
C VAL A 526 8.16 19.52 60.12
N THR A 527 7.69 18.52 59.38
CA THR A 527 8.27 17.18 59.31
C THR A 527 8.91 16.98 57.94
N VAL A 528 10.21 16.74 57.92
CA VAL A 528 10.92 16.24 56.74
C VAL A 528 11.18 14.76 56.90
N LYS A 529 10.78 13.96 55.91
CA LYS A 529 10.93 12.50 55.91
C LYS A 529 11.58 12.03 54.62
N PHE A 530 12.60 11.18 54.77
CA PHE A 530 13.35 10.56 53.67
C PHE A 530 13.54 9.08 53.94
N THR A 531 13.29 8.24 52.93
CA THR A 531 13.53 6.79 52.97
C THR A 531 14.63 6.43 51.99
N ASN A 532 15.70 5.79 52.49
CA ASN A 532 16.83 5.41 51.65
C ASN A 532 16.51 4.13 50.83
N THR A 533 16.10 4.30 49.57
CA THR A 533 15.82 3.19 48.64
C THR A 533 16.99 2.86 47.72
N THR A 534 18.18 3.45 47.92
CA THR A 534 19.34 3.33 47.01
C THR A 534 20.09 2.00 47.08
N GLY A 535 19.65 1.07 47.93
CA GLY A 535 20.28 -0.24 48.12
C GLY A 535 21.61 -0.24 48.89
N THR A 536 22.19 0.91 49.23
CA THR A 536 23.36 1.03 50.12
C THR A 536 23.16 2.06 51.21
N ASP A 537 24.08 2.06 52.18
CA ASP A 537 24.13 3.09 53.20
C ASP A 537 24.60 4.42 52.60
N LEU A 538 23.97 5.51 53.02
CA LEU A 538 24.34 6.87 52.64
C LEU A 538 25.13 7.49 53.79
N ASN A 539 26.36 7.91 53.53
CA ASN A 539 27.25 8.50 54.53
C ASN A 539 27.30 10.02 54.40
N ASP A 540 27.59 10.70 55.51
CA ASP A 540 27.80 12.15 55.59
C ASP A 540 26.65 12.96 54.97
N VAL A 541 25.42 12.53 55.26
CA VAL A 541 24.21 13.12 54.68
C VAL A 541 23.89 14.44 55.37
N THR A 542 23.77 15.49 54.59
CA THR A 542 23.35 16.81 55.04
C THR A 542 21.92 17.06 54.59
N LEU A 543 21.01 17.22 55.55
CA LEU A 543 19.63 17.62 55.32
C LEU A 543 19.46 19.08 55.74
N ARG A 544 18.94 19.91 54.85
CA ARG A 544 18.65 21.33 55.09
C ARG A 544 17.16 21.55 55.01
N MET A 545 16.62 22.39 55.88
CA MET A 545 15.26 22.88 55.76
C MET A 545 15.21 24.39 55.97
N GLU A 546 14.34 25.05 55.24
CA GLU A 546 14.10 26.49 55.36
C GLU A 546 12.64 26.82 55.02
N GLY A 547 12.19 27.98 55.48
CA GLY A 547 10.80 28.38 55.34
C GLY A 547 10.69 29.89 55.27
N THR A 548 10.17 30.41 54.16
CA THR A 548 10.14 31.85 53.89
C THR A 548 9.32 32.58 54.97
N GLY A 549 10.00 33.32 55.86
CA GLY A 549 9.36 34.01 56.99
C GLY A 549 8.83 33.10 58.11
N LEU A 550 9.16 31.80 58.09
CA LEU A 550 8.80 30.81 59.10
C LEU A 550 10.01 30.29 59.87
N LEU A 551 11.06 29.88 59.16
CA LEU A 551 12.29 29.39 59.79
C LEU A 551 13.53 29.79 58.97
N PRO A 552 14.61 30.22 59.64
CA PRO A 552 15.90 30.36 58.98
C PRO A 552 16.42 28.97 58.55
N VAL A 553 17.41 28.94 57.66
CA VAL A 553 18.03 27.69 57.22
C VAL A 553 18.53 26.91 58.44
N LYS A 554 17.94 25.74 58.66
CA LYS A 554 18.43 24.75 59.62
C LYS A 554 19.13 23.64 58.85
N VAL A 555 20.17 23.09 59.46
CA VAL A 555 20.96 22.00 58.89
C VAL A 555 21.07 20.88 59.91
N LYS A 556 20.82 19.65 59.47
CA LYS A 556 21.02 18.45 60.25
C LYS A 556 21.90 17.48 59.48
N THR A 557 22.94 16.99 60.13
CA THR A 557 23.85 16.00 59.55
C THR A 557 23.56 14.61 60.12
N TYR A 558 23.59 13.61 59.24
CA TYR A 558 23.53 12.20 59.60
C TYR A 558 24.84 11.57 59.15
N SER A 559 25.61 11.00 60.08
CA SER A 559 26.84 10.28 59.74
C SER A 559 26.56 9.12 58.78
N GLN A 560 25.41 8.45 58.98
CA GLN A 560 24.95 7.36 58.13
C GLN A 560 23.42 7.26 58.13
N ILE A 561 22.82 6.99 56.98
CA ILE A 561 21.43 6.55 56.81
C ILE A 561 21.47 5.17 56.15
N SER A 562 21.18 4.12 56.92
CA SER A 562 21.27 2.74 56.44
C SER A 562 20.31 2.45 55.29
N LYS A 563 20.66 1.51 54.41
CA LYS A 563 19.77 1.06 53.32
C LYS A 563 18.40 0.62 53.85
N GLY A 564 17.34 1.06 53.18
CA GLY A 564 15.94 0.79 53.55
C GLY A 564 15.44 1.55 54.79
N SER A 565 16.31 2.28 55.51
CA SER A 565 15.90 3.04 56.69
C SER A 565 15.23 4.36 56.32
N THR A 566 14.42 4.87 57.24
CA THR A 566 13.74 6.16 57.10
C THR A 566 14.21 7.10 58.19
N VAL A 567 14.62 8.30 57.80
CA VAL A 567 14.88 9.39 58.74
C VAL A 567 13.70 10.34 58.77
N LYS A 568 13.41 10.85 59.97
CA LYS A 568 12.38 11.86 60.22
C LYS A 568 13.01 12.98 61.02
N TRP A 569 12.86 14.22 60.53
CA TRP A 569 13.29 15.42 61.23
C TRP A 569 12.09 16.35 61.42
N ILE A 570 11.78 16.66 62.68
CA ILE A 570 10.66 17.52 63.06
C ILE A 570 11.23 18.79 63.68
N GLU A 571 10.73 19.94 63.24
CA GLU A 571 11.04 21.25 63.81
C GLU A 571 9.74 21.95 64.23
N SER A 572 9.74 22.52 65.44
CA SER A 572 8.64 23.38 65.90
C SER A 572 8.86 24.81 65.41
N VAL A 573 7.80 25.47 64.99
CA VAL A 573 7.78 26.83 64.47
C VAL A 573 6.52 27.54 64.99
N THR A 574 6.69 28.75 65.52
CA THR A 574 5.58 29.63 65.89
C THR A 574 5.50 30.79 64.89
N PRO A 575 4.56 30.78 63.93
CA PRO A 575 4.49 31.80 62.88
C PRO A 575 4.21 33.19 63.46
N GLN A 576 4.90 34.20 62.95
CA GLN A 576 4.75 35.60 63.42
C GLN A 576 3.96 36.48 62.45
N LEU A 577 3.79 36.04 61.19
CA LEU A 577 3.13 36.82 60.13
C LEU A 577 2.18 35.92 59.33
N PRO A 578 0.95 36.39 59.04
CA PRO A 578 -0.01 35.63 58.24
C PRO A 578 0.38 35.57 56.75
N GLY A 579 -0.38 34.79 55.98
CA GLY A 579 -0.28 34.68 54.52
C GLY A 579 0.46 33.43 54.02
N PRO A 580 0.67 33.33 52.69
CA PRO A 580 1.31 32.16 52.08
C PRO A 580 2.79 32.07 52.44
N LYS A 581 3.27 30.86 52.72
CA LYS A 581 4.65 30.52 53.05
C LYS A 581 5.05 29.24 52.29
N LEU A 582 6.30 29.18 51.86
CA LEU A 582 6.90 27.99 51.26
C LEU A 582 7.88 27.36 52.26
N LEU A 583 7.77 26.06 52.45
CA LEU A 583 8.72 25.24 53.18
C LEU A 583 9.47 24.35 52.18
N LEU A 584 10.80 24.41 52.24
CA LEU A 584 11.69 23.64 51.38
C LEU A 584 12.62 22.81 52.25
N ALA A 585 12.87 21.58 51.83
CA ALA A 585 13.96 20.78 52.36
C ALA A 585 14.79 20.20 51.22
N CYS A 586 16.10 20.13 51.43
CA CYS A 586 17.03 19.53 50.48
C CYS A 586 18.02 18.61 51.19
N LEU A 587 18.21 17.43 50.64
CA LEU A 587 19.15 16.41 51.08
C LEU A 587 20.33 16.35 50.11
N ASP A 588 21.53 16.35 50.66
CA ASP A 588 22.77 16.24 49.91
C ASP A 588 23.78 15.30 50.61
N CYS A 589 24.38 14.40 49.84
CA CYS A 589 25.51 13.59 50.23
C CYS A 589 26.35 13.24 48.99
N THR A 590 27.41 12.45 49.16
CA THR A 590 28.27 12.04 48.04
C THR A 590 27.51 11.31 46.93
N PHE A 591 26.47 10.55 47.29
CA PHE A 591 25.71 9.70 46.38
C PHE A 591 24.46 10.37 45.80
N ILE A 592 23.78 11.22 46.58
CA ILE A 592 22.57 11.95 46.19
C ILE A 592 22.86 13.44 46.30
N ARG A 593 22.78 14.17 45.19
CA ARG A 593 22.96 15.63 45.17
C ARG A 593 21.63 16.30 44.90
N ASN A 594 21.36 17.42 45.58
CA ASN A 594 20.21 18.29 45.31
C ASN A 594 18.83 17.58 45.31
N LEU A 595 18.61 16.59 46.17
CA LEU A 595 17.29 16.00 46.33
C LEU A 595 16.42 16.92 47.18
N CYS A 596 15.45 17.61 46.59
CA CYS A 596 14.61 18.57 47.29
C CYS A 596 13.13 18.16 47.31
N GLY A 597 12.43 18.60 48.35
CA GLY A 597 10.99 18.49 48.52
C GLY A 597 10.43 19.78 49.09
N GLN A 598 9.19 20.10 48.78
CA GLN A 598 8.56 21.35 49.21
C GLN A 598 7.09 21.18 49.58
N VAL A 599 6.58 22.13 50.37
CA VAL A 599 5.15 22.26 50.66
C VAL A 599 4.79 23.74 50.81
N ASP A 600 3.70 24.13 50.15
CA ASP A 600 3.08 25.45 50.31
C ASP A 600 2.07 25.40 51.47
N VAL A 601 2.14 26.38 52.37
CA VAL A 601 1.21 26.50 53.50
C VAL A 601 0.68 27.93 53.62
N PHE A 602 -0.52 28.08 54.15
CA PHE A 602 -1.11 29.37 54.43
C PHE A 602 -1.30 29.55 55.93
N ILE A 603 -0.69 30.59 56.51
CA ILE A 603 -0.80 30.90 57.93
C ILE A 603 -1.97 31.86 58.15
N ASN A 604 -2.94 31.44 58.95
CA ASN A 604 -4.09 32.24 59.34
C ASN A 604 -3.69 33.35 60.33
N PRO A 605 -4.30 34.54 60.24
CA PRO A 605 -4.07 35.62 61.22
C PRO A 605 -4.53 35.22 62.62
N ASP A 606 -4.00 35.88 63.65
CA ASP A 606 -4.49 35.68 65.01
C ASP A 606 -5.92 36.22 65.14
N SER A 607 -6.81 35.44 65.74
CA SER A 607 -8.25 35.73 65.83
C SER A 607 -8.57 36.69 66.99
N GLN A 608 -7.68 37.65 67.27
CA GLN A 608 -7.87 38.70 68.28
C GLN A 608 -7.86 40.13 67.72
N ASP A 609 -7.88 40.31 66.39
CA ASP A 609 -8.21 41.60 65.78
C ASP A 609 -9.42 41.43 64.85
N ASP A 610 -10.58 41.90 65.34
CA ASP A 610 -11.68 42.42 64.50
C ASP A 610 -11.22 43.69 63.76
#